data_AF-A0A522VBC1-F1
#
_entry.id   AF-A0A522VBC1-F1
#
_cell.length_a   1.000
_cell.length_b   1.000
_cell.length_c   1.000
_cell.angle_alpha   90.00
_cell.angle_beta   90.00
_cell.angle_gamma   90.00
#
_symmetry.space_group_name_H-M   'P 1'
#
loop_
_entity.id
_entity.type
_entity.pdbx_description
1 polymer ?
#
loop_
_entity_poly.entity_id
_entity_poly.type
_entity_poly.pdbx_seq_one_letter_code
_entity_poly.pdbx_strand_id
1 'polypeptide(L)'
;MKTNHDLEQLQVEITQLSSTVDQLQAGHGAPAQSQCPIAHCSACPSNSPFVPDFDIPLLAPGGGDCNPDLLAKLGPLAGLVGTWVSTKTNGFNVMPIPQATAPNGFILKNFSYYEVATFSAIQGKVANRGGVDEQDCYTLFYEQRVFFSEGPQANQLVHAENGAWLNLITGPQGQGPLNTPPNIPSPPAPDPIPPQNPARQIVKQVSVPHGNSILAMGNVAVYDGAPNIPDVNALPVGAPPEFDAPYGTNIPSNPNVNPNIVLQGALSALAGLGINVVRTYQIDVDSDNHGGVVNIPYIKQHTDVPRFTNIMWLEELSNGQLLLQYSQTIDLKFAAANGERYVFPHIVANTLTKVR
;
A
#
# COMPACT_ATOMS: atom_id res chain seq x y z
N MET A 1 -11.76 -37.93 8.83
CA MET A 1 -10.41 -37.97 9.42
C MET A 1 -9.63 -36.85 8.78
N LYS A 2 -9.25 -35.80 9.51
CA LYS A 2 -8.36 -34.75 8.99
C LYS A 2 -7.01 -35.41 8.68
N THR A 3 -6.42 -35.07 7.54
CA THR A 3 -5.17 -35.68 7.10
C THR A 3 -4.00 -35.12 7.92
N ASN A 4 -2.88 -35.84 8.00
CA ASN A 4 -1.68 -35.36 8.71
C ASN A 4 -1.21 -33.97 8.23
N HIS A 5 -1.48 -33.65 6.95
CA HIS A 5 -1.17 -32.36 6.35
C HIS A 5 -2.02 -31.21 6.94
N ASP A 6 -3.30 -31.45 7.23
CA ASP A 6 -4.19 -30.45 7.84
C ASP A 6 -3.76 -30.12 9.27
N LEU A 7 -3.18 -31.09 9.99
CA LEU A 7 -2.67 -30.90 11.34
C LEU A 7 -1.33 -30.15 11.36
N GLU A 8 -0.46 -30.40 10.38
CA GLU A 8 0.78 -29.65 10.21
C GLU A 8 0.52 -28.18 9.86
N GLN A 9 -0.46 -27.91 8.99
CA GLN A 9 -0.85 -26.54 8.63
C GLN A 9 -1.46 -25.77 9.82
N LEU A 10 -2.34 -26.41 10.59
CA LEU A 10 -2.88 -25.84 11.83
C LEU A 10 -1.80 -25.59 12.89
N GLN A 11 -0.80 -26.47 12.99
CA GLN A 11 0.30 -26.30 13.93
C GLN A 11 1.23 -25.16 13.52
N VAL A 12 1.43 -24.96 12.22
CA VAL A 12 2.14 -23.80 11.66
C VAL A 12 1.37 -22.51 11.97
N GLU A 13 0.06 -22.47 11.74
CA GLU A 13 -0.81 -21.32 12.05
C GLU A 13 -0.76 -20.95 13.55
N ILE A 14 -0.84 -21.93 14.46
CA ILE A 14 -0.75 -21.71 15.92
C ILE A 14 0.64 -21.19 16.34
N THR A 15 1.70 -21.71 15.72
CA THR A 15 3.08 -21.30 16.02
C THR A 15 3.36 -19.88 15.50
N GLN A 16 2.83 -19.55 14.32
CA GLN A 16 2.92 -18.22 13.73
C GLN A 16 2.16 -17.18 14.56
N LEU A 17 0.93 -17.51 15.02
CA LEU A 17 0.13 -16.66 15.91
C LEU A 17 0.82 -16.41 17.25
N SER A 18 1.42 -17.43 17.87
CA SER A 18 2.16 -17.29 19.13
C SER A 18 3.37 -16.36 18.99
N SER A 19 4.12 -16.45 17.88
CA SER A 19 5.28 -15.59 17.65
C SER A 19 4.93 -14.11 17.46
N THR A 20 3.76 -13.82 16.87
CA THR A 20 3.23 -12.47 16.72
C THR A 20 2.81 -11.88 18.07
N VAL A 21 2.24 -12.71 18.95
CA VAL A 21 1.85 -12.32 20.31
C VAL A 21 3.08 -11.97 21.16
N ASP A 22 4.15 -12.76 21.10
CA ASP A 22 5.37 -12.51 21.88
C ASP A 22 6.06 -11.19 21.49
N GLN A 23 6.04 -10.84 20.20
CA GLN A 23 6.60 -9.57 19.71
C GLN A 23 5.75 -8.35 20.11
N LEU A 24 4.42 -8.50 20.14
CA LEU A 24 3.51 -7.44 20.63
C LEU A 24 3.64 -7.26 22.15
N GLN A 25 3.90 -8.33 22.90
CA GLN A 25 4.07 -8.27 24.36
C GLN A 25 5.41 -7.63 24.77
N ALA A 26 6.49 -7.84 24.02
CA ALA A 26 7.81 -7.24 24.31
C ALA A 26 7.85 -5.70 24.23
N GLY A 27 6.82 -5.04 23.68
CA GLY A 27 6.71 -3.59 23.57
C GLY A 27 6.11 -2.83 24.77
N HIS A 28 5.76 -3.51 25.87
CA HIS A 28 5.03 -2.94 27.02
C HIS A 28 5.94 -2.19 28.02
N GLY A 29 6.50 -1.05 27.59
CA GLY A 29 6.95 0.02 28.48
C GLY A 29 5.78 0.93 28.93
N ALA A 30 5.87 1.48 30.14
CA ALA A 30 4.88 2.26 30.89
C ALA A 30 4.06 3.33 30.11
N PRO A 31 2.85 3.72 30.61
CA PRO A 31 1.89 4.52 29.85
C PRO A 31 2.35 5.98 29.72
N ALA A 32 2.56 6.43 28.49
CA ALA A 32 2.75 7.84 28.17
C ALA A 32 1.38 8.52 28.00
N GLN A 33 1.25 9.71 28.59
CA GLN A 33 0.04 10.53 28.59
C GLN A 33 -0.38 10.92 27.17
N SER A 34 -1.70 10.93 26.96
CA SER A 34 -2.39 11.31 25.73
C SER A 34 -1.96 12.68 25.18
N GLN A 35 -1.22 12.69 24.08
CA GLN A 35 -1.06 13.84 23.21
C GLN A 35 -1.16 13.40 21.75
N CYS A 36 -1.82 14.24 20.96
CA CYS A 36 -2.00 14.17 19.50
C CYS A 36 -0.75 13.62 18.78
N PRO A 37 -0.87 12.74 17.75
CA PRO A 37 0.27 12.06 17.12
C PRO A 37 1.24 12.97 16.36
N ILE A 38 1.01 14.29 16.37
CA ILE A 38 1.86 15.30 15.71
C ILE A 38 3.03 15.75 16.63
N ALA A 39 3.02 15.42 17.93
CA ALA A 39 3.96 16.00 18.89
C ALA A 39 5.40 15.41 18.92
N HIS A 40 5.72 14.42 18.07
CA HIS A 40 7.05 13.78 18.06
C HIS A 40 7.91 14.03 16.82
N CYS A 41 7.53 14.99 15.97
CA CYS A 41 8.55 15.61 15.10
C CYS A 41 9.46 16.46 16.01
N SER A 42 10.74 16.11 16.14
CA SER A 42 11.73 17.01 16.73
C SER A 42 11.52 18.40 16.14
N ALA A 43 11.25 19.39 16.99
CA ALA A 43 10.92 20.73 16.56
C ALA A 43 12.03 21.28 15.64
N CYS A 44 11.71 21.45 14.36
CA CYS A 44 12.58 22.13 13.42
C CYS A 44 12.68 23.61 13.82
N PRO A 45 13.89 24.20 13.86
CA PRO A 45 14.02 25.63 14.13
C PRO A 45 13.32 26.44 13.03
N SER A 46 12.34 27.24 13.43
CA SER A 46 11.55 28.09 12.53
C SER A 46 12.30 29.35 12.07
N ASN A 47 11.91 29.83 10.88
CA ASN A 47 12.20 31.13 10.24
C ASN A 47 13.48 31.33 9.41
N SER A 48 14.19 30.26 9.02
CA SER A 48 15.20 30.33 7.95
C SER A 48 14.64 29.71 6.66
N PRO A 49 15.02 30.16 5.45
CA PRO A 49 14.74 29.39 4.24
C PRO A 49 15.20 27.95 4.45
N PHE A 50 14.35 26.99 4.09
CA PHE A 50 14.69 25.57 4.15
C PHE A 50 15.94 25.33 3.30
N VAL A 51 16.99 24.81 3.94
CA VAL A 51 18.17 24.31 3.25
C VAL A 51 18.10 22.79 3.33
N PRO A 52 18.01 22.06 2.20
CA PRO A 52 18.05 20.62 2.22
C PRO A 52 19.35 20.14 2.87
N ASP A 53 19.25 19.14 3.75
CA ASP A 53 20.44 18.40 4.16
C ASP A 53 20.84 17.46 3.03
N PHE A 54 21.93 17.78 2.34
CA PHE A 54 22.42 16.99 1.20
C PHE A 54 23.04 15.65 1.62
N ASP A 55 23.31 15.47 2.91
CA ASP A 55 23.87 14.23 3.46
C ASP A 55 22.76 13.22 3.83
N ILE A 56 21.51 13.65 3.89
CA ILE A 56 20.35 12.79 4.19
C ILE A 56 19.45 12.68 2.95
N PRO A 57 19.40 11.50 2.30
CA PRO A 57 18.47 11.28 1.20
C PRO A 57 17.02 11.52 1.62
N LEU A 58 16.19 12.02 0.71
CA LEU A 58 14.77 12.28 0.98
C LEU A 58 14.05 11.02 1.50
N LEU A 59 14.34 9.84 0.91
CA LEU A 59 13.85 8.54 1.37
C LEU A 59 14.75 7.95 2.48
N ALA A 60 14.95 8.72 3.54
CA ALA A 60 15.61 8.27 4.76
C ALA A 60 14.92 8.87 5.99
N PRO A 61 15.07 8.26 7.18
CA PRO A 61 14.63 8.87 8.42
C PRO A 61 15.17 10.31 8.54
N GLY A 62 14.27 11.29 8.70
CA GLY A 62 14.63 12.71 8.80
C GLY A 62 14.90 13.44 7.48
N GLY A 63 14.84 12.77 6.32
CA GLY A 63 15.08 13.40 5.01
C GLY A 63 13.88 14.15 4.41
N GLY A 64 12.67 13.92 4.94
CA GLY A 64 11.43 14.55 4.50
C GLY A 64 11.15 15.91 5.13
N ASP A 65 10.13 16.60 4.61
CA ASP A 65 9.65 17.86 5.19
C ASP A 65 9.08 17.64 6.60
N CYS A 66 9.37 18.59 7.50
CA CYS A 66 8.85 18.65 8.86
C CYS A 66 7.89 19.82 9.10
N ASN A 67 7.60 20.64 8.07
CA ASN A 67 6.74 21.81 8.18
C ASN A 67 5.28 21.39 8.49
N PRO A 68 4.72 21.78 9.65
CA PRO A 68 3.37 21.39 10.05
C PRO A 68 2.27 21.77 9.05
N ASP A 69 2.38 22.93 8.39
CA ASP A 69 1.37 23.40 7.45
C ASP A 69 1.36 22.55 6.17
N LEU A 70 2.54 22.10 5.72
CA LEU A 70 2.66 21.21 4.55
C LEU A 70 2.24 19.79 4.90
N LEU A 71 2.63 19.30 6.08
CA LEU A 71 2.20 17.99 6.57
C LEU A 71 0.68 17.91 6.74
N ALA A 72 0.03 18.98 7.22
CA ALA A 72 -1.43 19.04 7.31
C ALA A 72 -2.11 18.92 5.94
N LYS A 73 -1.46 19.38 4.87
CA LYS A 73 -1.99 19.33 3.50
C LYS A 73 -1.80 17.98 2.81
N LEU A 74 -0.95 17.09 3.33
CA LEU A 74 -0.95 15.67 2.95
C LEU A 74 -2.30 15.00 3.29
N GLY A 75 -3.08 15.61 4.18
CA GLY A 75 -4.40 15.12 4.56
C GLY A 75 -4.30 13.70 5.12
N PRO A 76 -5.12 12.75 4.65
CA PRO A 76 -5.11 11.37 5.15
C PRO A 76 -3.81 10.59 4.91
N LEU A 77 -2.93 11.07 4.02
CA LEU A 77 -1.62 10.45 3.79
C LEU A 77 -0.62 10.80 4.90
N ALA A 78 -0.85 11.85 5.69
CA ALA A 78 0.11 12.35 6.66
C ALA A 78 0.57 11.27 7.66
N GLY A 79 -0.32 10.37 8.07
CA GLY A 79 0.00 9.32 9.03
C GLY A 79 1.00 8.27 8.50
N LEU A 80 1.15 8.15 7.17
CA LEU A 80 2.08 7.21 6.52
C LEU A 80 3.55 7.62 6.68
N VAL A 81 3.86 8.91 6.89
CA VAL A 81 5.24 9.41 6.99
C VAL A 81 6.03 8.61 8.03
N GLY A 82 7.18 8.07 7.64
CA GLY A 82 8.05 7.23 8.48
C GLY A 82 8.32 5.86 7.88
N THR A 83 8.96 4.99 8.67
CA THR A 83 9.29 3.62 8.28
C THR A 83 8.35 2.63 8.92
N TRP A 84 7.93 1.64 8.15
CA TRP A 84 7.00 0.58 8.51
C TRP A 84 7.65 -0.77 8.25
N VAL A 85 7.40 -1.73 9.14
CA VAL A 85 7.93 -3.08 9.04
C VAL A 85 6.84 -4.09 9.34
N SER A 86 6.84 -5.21 8.61
CA SER A 86 6.02 -6.36 8.99
C SER A 86 6.86 -7.41 9.73
N THR A 87 6.19 -8.24 10.51
CA THR A 87 6.80 -9.48 11.01
C THR A 87 6.93 -10.49 9.86
N LYS A 88 7.68 -11.58 10.08
CA LYS A 88 7.88 -12.66 9.10
C LYS A 88 6.62 -13.40 8.67
N THR A 89 5.53 -13.24 9.39
CA THR A 89 4.31 -14.05 9.23
C THR A 89 3.10 -13.22 8.78
N ASN A 90 3.23 -11.90 8.73
CA ASN A 90 2.11 -11.00 8.45
C ASN A 90 1.80 -10.83 6.96
N GLY A 91 2.77 -11.08 6.08
CA GLY A 91 2.62 -10.94 4.64
C GLY A 91 2.35 -12.26 3.96
N PHE A 92 1.41 -12.30 3.02
CA PHE A 92 1.17 -13.46 2.16
C PHE A 92 1.03 -13.04 0.69
N ASN A 93 1.70 -13.78 -0.17
CA ASN A 93 1.71 -13.56 -1.60
C ASN A 93 1.09 -14.74 -2.33
N VAL A 94 0.22 -14.45 -3.29
CA VAL A 94 -0.23 -15.39 -4.31
C VAL A 94 0.26 -14.95 -5.68
N MET A 95 1.12 -15.77 -6.30
CA MET A 95 1.82 -15.41 -7.54
C MET A 95 1.73 -16.52 -8.58
N PRO A 96 0.80 -16.42 -9.53
CA PRO A 96 0.82 -17.25 -10.73
C PRO A 96 1.96 -16.80 -11.66
N ILE A 97 2.84 -17.74 -12.01
CA ILE A 97 4.00 -17.49 -12.89
C ILE A 97 3.80 -18.28 -14.19
N PRO A 98 3.79 -17.63 -15.38
CA PRO A 98 3.71 -18.34 -16.64
C PRO A 98 4.93 -19.25 -16.82
N GLN A 99 4.65 -20.50 -17.14
CA GLN A 99 5.67 -21.52 -17.37
C GLN A 99 5.17 -22.50 -18.42
N ALA A 100 5.67 -22.36 -19.65
CA ALA A 100 5.22 -23.14 -20.80
C ALA A 100 5.36 -24.67 -20.61
N THR A 101 6.25 -25.12 -19.73
CA THR A 101 6.47 -26.53 -19.42
C THR A 101 5.55 -27.09 -18.32
N ALA A 102 4.76 -26.24 -17.66
CA ALA A 102 3.80 -26.68 -16.66
C ALA A 102 2.49 -27.17 -17.33
N PRO A 103 1.76 -28.13 -16.73
CA PRO A 103 0.56 -28.73 -17.35
C PRO A 103 -0.49 -27.72 -17.84
N ASN A 104 -0.70 -26.64 -17.08
CA ASN A 104 -1.67 -25.58 -17.41
C ASN A 104 -1.00 -24.32 -18.00
N GLY A 105 0.31 -24.35 -18.24
CA GLY A 105 1.09 -23.20 -18.73
C GLY A 105 1.48 -22.20 -17.64
N PHE A 106 1.29 -22.54 -16.35
CA PHE A 106 1.72 -21.75 -15.21
C PHE A 106 2.04 -22.62 -13.99
N ILE A 107 2.81 -22.05 -13.07
CA ILE A 107 3.00 -22.57 -11.70
C ILE A 107 2.53 -21.52 -10.68
N LEU A 108 2.34 -21.96 -9.44
CA LEU A 108 1.97 -21.10 -8.34
C LEU A 108 3.17 -20.95 -7.38
N LYS A 109 3.60 -19.71 -7.13
CA LYS A 109 4.71 -19.39 -6.21
C LYS A 109 4.18 -18.59 -5.03
N ASN A 110 3.49 -19.28 -4.12
CA ASN A 110 2.91 -18.68 -2.93
C ASN A 110 3.85 -18.84 -1.74
N PHE A 111 3.96 -17.79 -0.93
CA PHE A 111 4.84 -17.79 0.23
C PHE A 111 4.45 -16.65 1.16
N SER A 112 4.74 -16.86 2.46
CA SER A 112 4.76 -15.77 3.42
C SER A 112 6.00 -14.90 3.21
N TYR A 113 5.87 -13.61 3.51
CA TYR A 113 6.94 -12.65 3.38
C TYR A 113 6.92 -11.62 4.50
N TYR A 114 8.01 -10.88 4.62
CA TYR A 114 8.03 -9.63 5.36
C TYR A 114 8.60 -8.51 4.52
N GLU A 115 8.36 -7.28 4.93
CA GLU A 115 8.83 -6.13 4.19
C GLU A 115 9.17 -4.93 5.07
N VAL A 116 9.86 -3.99 4.43
CA VAL A 116 10.14 -2.66 4.96
C VAL A 116 9.61 -1.65 3.94
N ALA A 117 8.83 -0.68 4.40
CA ALA A 117 8.36 0.45 3.59
C ALA A 117 8.70 1.78 4.27
N THR A 118 9.21 2.74 3.53
CA THR A 118 9.53 4.08 4.05
C THR A 118 8.81 5.12 3.23
N PHE A 119 8.14 6.07 3.89
CA PHE A 119 7.43 7.18 3.29
C PHE A 119 8.01 8.51 3.77
N SER A 120 8.32 9.42 2.84
CA SER A 120 8.85 10.74 3.14
C SER A 120 8.07 11.82 2.42
N ALA A 121 7.63 12.84 3.16
CA ALA A 121 7.01 14.03 2.59
C ALA A 121 8.05 14.84 1.81
N ILE A 122 7.72 15.23 0.58
CA ILE A 122 8.54 16.20 -0.17
C ILE A 122 8.38 17.60 0.43
N GLN A 123 9.33 18.47 0.12
CA GLN A 123 9.22 19.88 0.50
C GLN A 123 8.29 20.65 -0.43
N GLY A 124 7.33 21.33 0.17
CA GLY A 124 6.44 22.26 -0.53
C GLY A 124 5.31 21.60 -1.33
N LYS A 125 4.54 22.47 -2.00
CA LYS A 125 3.47 22.07 -2.92
C LYS A 125 4.00 22.03 -4.35
N VAL A 126 3.57 21.04 -5.14
CA VAL A 126 3.85 20.99 -6.58
C VAL A 126 2.56 21.35 -7.33
N ALA A 127 2.51 22.54 -7.92
CA ALA A 127 1.30 23.07 -8.55
C ALA A 127 1.21 22.68 -10.03
N ASN A 128 0.12 22.00 -10.42
CA ASN A 128 -0.27 21.83 -11.81
C ASN A 128 -1.04 23.07 -12.27
N ARG A 129 -0.54 23.73 -13.31
CA ARG A 129 -1.09 24.98 -13.87
C ARG A 129 -1.50 24.78 -15.33
N GLY A 130 -2.39 25.66 -15.81
CA GLY A 130 -2.86 25.65 -17.20
C GLY A 130 -4.37 25.83 -17.36
N GLY A 131 -5.09 26.06 -16.27
CA GLY A 131 -6.54 26.27 -16.23
C GLY A 131 -6.94 27.62 -15.64
N VAL A 132 -8.21 27.69 -15.24
CA VAL A 132 -8.79 28.81 -14.45
C VAL A 132 -8.63 28.60 -12.94
N ASP A 133 -8.05 27.48 -12.56
CA ASP A 133 -7.70 27.00 -11.24
C ASP A 133 -6.37 26.27 -11.32
N GLU A 134 -5.81 25.92 -10.16
CA GLU A 134 -4.65 25.04 -10.06
C GLU A 134 -5.00 23.78 -9.27
N GLN A 135 -4.24 22.72 -9.50
CA GLN A 135 -4.29 21.52 -8.70
C GLN A 135 -2.93 21.32 -8.04
N ASP A 136 -2.90 21.48 -6.72
CA ASP A 136 -1.72 21.25 -5.90
C ASP A 136 -1.57 19.74 -5.61
N CYS A 137 -0.36 19.23 -5.80
CA CYS A 137 0.06 17.89 -5.42
C CYS A 137 0.88 17.95 -4.13
N TYR A 138 0.31 17.45 -3.03
CA TYR A 138 1.04 17.21 -1.78
C TYR A 138 1.52 15.76 -1.77
N THR A 139 2.83 15.55 -1.75
CA THR A 139 3.42 14.28 -2.17
C THR A 139 4.22 13.61 -1.06
N LEU A 140 4.03 12.30 -0.91
CA LEU A 140 4.95 11.38 -0.26
C LEU A 140 5.71 10.62 -1.33
N PHE A 141 7.04 10.57 -1.26
CA PHE A 141 7.77 9.50 -1.93
C PHE A 141 7.84 8.28 -1.03
N TYR A 142 7.88 7.10 -1.63
CA TYR A 142 8.06 5.86 -0.89
C TYR A 142 9.03 4.89 -1.56
N GLU A 143 9.63 4.02 -0.74
CA GLU A 143 10.29 2.79 -1.17
C GLU A 143 9.73 1.60 -0.41
N GLN A 144 9.74 0.42 -1.03
CA GLN A 144 9.34 -0.86 -0.44
C GLN A 144 10.35 -1.93 -0.82
N ARG A 145 10.68 -2.80 0.16
CA ARG A 145 11.54 -3.97 -0.03
C ARG A 145 10.92 -5.20 0.63
N VAL A 146 10.74 -6.25 -0.15
CA VAL A 146 10.06 -7.50 0.24
C VAL A 146 11.07 -8.63 0.33
N PHE A 147 10.98 -9.46 1.38
CA PHE A 147 11.90 -10.53 1.68
C PHE A 147 11.18 -11.84 1.97
N PHE A 148 11.75 -12.96 1.55
CA PHE A 148 11.21 -14.28 1.90
C PHE A 148 11.28 -14.48 3.42
N SER A 149 10.17 -14.92 4.03
CA SER A 149 10.13 -15.17 5.47
C SER A 149 10.97 -16.40 5.87
N GLU A 150 10.91 -17.45 5.05
CA GLU A 150 11.43 -18.77 5.35
C GLU A 150 11.91 -19.52 4.09
N GLY A 151 12.34 -20.77 4.27
CA GLY A 151 12.83 -21.63 3.19
C GLY A 151 14.26 -21.34 2.75
N PRO A 152 14.74 -21.97 1.66
CA PRO A 152 16.13 -21.85 1.19
C PRO A 152 16.55 -20.43 0.80
N GLN A 153 15.57 -19.55 0.52
CA GLN A 153 15.79 -18.16 0.14
C GLN A 153 15.48 -17.18 1.29
N ALA A 154 15.32 -17.66 2.52
CA ALA A 154 14.97 -16.82 3.67
C ALA A 154 15.85 -15.56 3.77
N ASN A 155 15.19 -14.41 3.98
CA ASN A 155 15.79 -13.07 4.04
C ASN A 155 16.44 -12.56 2.73
N GLN A 156 16.36 -13.30 1.62
CA GLN A 156 16.74 -12.77 0.32
C GLN A 156 15.64 -11.83 -0.20
N LEU A 157 16.05 -10.80 -0.94
CA LEU A 157 15.15 -9.87 -1.60
C LEU A 157 14.31 -10.61 -2.64
N VAL A 158 12.99 -10.48 -2.54
CA VAL A 158 12.01 -11.02 -3.50
C VAL A 158 11.65 -9.96 -4.52
N HIS A 159 11.36 -8.75 -4.01
CA HIS A 159 10.81 -7.65 -4.77
C HIS A 159 11.22 -6.32 -4.12
N ALA A 160 11.32 -5.28 -4.93
CA ALA A 160 11.48 -3.92 -4.47
C ALA A 160 10.70 -2.99 -5.40
N GLU A 161 10.21 -1.88 -4.89
CA GLU A 161 9.59 -0.84 -5.70
C GLU A 161 9.73 0.51 -5.03
N ASN A 162 9.47 1.56 -5.80
CA ASN A 162 9.37 2.91 -5.30
C ASN A 162 8.32 3.70 -6.07
N GLY A 163 8.01 4.89 -5.56
CA GLY A 163 7.04 5.74 -6.22
C GLY A 163 6.58 6.89 -5.36
N ALA A 164 5.34 7.33 -5.60
CA ALA A 164 4.75 8.46 -4.93
C ALA A 164 3.28 8.24 -4.57
N TRP A 165 2.86 8.81 -3.44
CA TRP A 165 1.47 9.04 -3.08
C TRP A 165 1.18 10.53 -3.08
N LEU A 166 0.11 10.95 -3.75
CA LEU A 166 -0.26 12.35 -3.87
C LEU A 166 -1.66 12.56 -3.30
N ASN A 167 -1.81 13.60 -2.48
CA ASN A 167 -3.10 14.19 -2.16
C ASN A 167 -3.31 15.43 -3.05
N LEU A 168 -4.29 15.36 -3.95
CA LEU A 168 -4.61 16.44 -4.88
C LEU A 168 -5.56 17.44 -4.23
N ILE A 169 -5.29 18.73 -4.37
CA ILE A 169 -6.16 19.81 -3.87
C ILE A 169 -6.34 20.85 -4.96
N THR A 170 -7.59 21.09 -5.38
CA THR A 170 -7.91 22.21 -6.28
C THR A 170 -7.93 23.52 -5.49
N GLY A 171 -7.30 24.55 -6.04
CA GLY A 171 -7.19 25.87 -5.45
C GLY A 171 -7.09 26.98 -6.49
N PRO A 172 -7.04 28.25 -6.05
CA PRO A 172 -6.88 29.36 -6.97
C PRO A 172 -5.48 29.37 -7.57
N GLN A 173 -5.38 29.51 -8.90
CA GLN A 173 -4.09 29.62 -9.57
C GLN A 173 -3.50 31.03 -9.39
N GLY A 174 -2.27 31.15 -8.89
CA GLY A 174 -1.56 32.44 -8.78
C GLY A 174 -0.98 32.92 -10.12
N GLN A 175 -0.51 34.17 -10.15
CA GLN A 175 0.15 34.79 -11.31
C GLN A 175 1.67 34.68 -11.28
N GLY A 176 2.24 34.72 -12.49
CA GLY A 176 3.67 34.85 -12.71
C GLY A 176 4.50 33.63 -12.30
N PRO A 177 5.84 33.77 -12.31
CA PRO A 177 6.76 32.66 -12.02
C PRO A 177 6.57 32.08 -10.61
N LEU A 178 6.23 32.93 -9.63
CA LEU A 178 6.19 32.58 -8.21
C LEU A 178 4.83 32.06 -7.73
N ASN A 179 3.81 32.01 -8.60
CA ASN A 179 2.45 31.59 -8.23
C ASN A 179 1.80 32.44 -7.13
N THR A 180 2.06 33.73 -7.14
CA THR A 180 1.56 34.64 -6.11
C THR A 180 0.34 35.38 -6.60
N PRO A 181 -0.49 35.92 -5.69
CA PRO A 181 -1.55 36.83 -6.06
C PRO A 181 -1.05 37.96 -6.97
N PRO A 182 -1.88 38.47 -7.91
CA PRO A 182 -3.31 38.14 -8.10
C PRO A 182 -3.52 36.77 -8.76
N ASN A 183 -4.73 36.20 -8.65
CA ASN A 183 -5.04 34.88 -9.21
C ASN A 183 -5.38 34.97 -10.72
N ILE A 184 -5.37 33.84 -11.44
CA ILE A 184 -5.84 33.70 -12.82
C ILE A 184 -7.04 32.74 -12.88
N PRO A 185 -8.13 33.11 -13.58
CA PRO A 185 -8.40 34.42 -14.16
C PRO A 185 -8.40 35.50 -13.07
N SER A 186 -7.98 36.70 -13.45
CA SER A 186 -7.99 37.84 -12.54
C SER A 186 -9.39 38.04 -11.97
N PRO A 187 -9.52 38.48 -10.71
CA PRO A 187 -10.74 38.31 -9.97
C PRO A 187 -12.06 38.67 -10.69
N PRO A 188 -13.09 37.83 -10.47
CA PRO A 188 -12.96 36.57 -9.76
C PRO A 188 -12.33 35.49 -10.67
N ALA A 189 -11.25 34.84 -10.19
CA ALA A 189 -11.06 33.42 -10.49
C ALA A 189 -12.41 32.70 -10.23
N PRO A 190 -12.72 31.55 -10.86
CA PRO A 190 -14.01 30.90 -10.71
C PRO A 190 -14.53 30.98 -9.28
N ASP A 191 -15.70 31.59 -9.11
CA ASP A 191 -16.37 31.74 -7.82
C ASP A 191 -17.74 31.04 -7.91
N PRO A 192 -17.89 29.84 -7.30
CA PRO A 192 -16.88 29.14 -6.49
C PRO A 192 -15.81 28.44 -7.35
N ILE A 193 -14.63 28.22 -6.75
CA ILE A 193 -13.60 27.35 -7.33
C ILE A 193 -14.18 25.93 -7.37
N PRO A 194 -14.04 25.20 -8.50
CA PRO A 194 -14.49 23.82 -8.55
C PRO A 194 -13.85 22.99 -7.44
N PRO A 195 -14.62 22.19 -6.68
CA PRO A 195 -14.02 21.31 -5.69
C PRO A 195 -13.19 20.22 -6.37
N GLN A 196 -12.10 19.80 -5.72
CA GLN A 196 -11.37 18.60 -6.13
C GLN A 196 -12.33 17.41 -6.14
N ASN A 197 -12.30 16.60 -7.20
CA ASN A 197 -13.14 15.40 -7.25
C ASN A 197 -12.68 14.39 -6.19
N PRO A 198 -13.52 14.05 -5.18
CA PRO A 198 -13.12 13.14 -4.11
C PRO A 198 -12.85 11.71 -4.60
N ALA A 199 -13.48 11.28 -5.71
CA ALA A 199 -13.24 9.96 -6.30
C ALA A 199 -11.86 9.82 -6.99
N ARG A 200 -11.14 10.94 -7.14
CA ARG A 200 -9.84 11.03 -7.81
C ARG A 200 -8.92 12.02 -7.07
N GLN A 201 -9.01 12.02 -5.74
CA GLN A 201 -8.24 12.90 -4.87
C GLN A 201 -6.86 12.31 -4.55
N ILE A 202 -6.78 10.98 -4.44
CA ILE A 202 -5.54 10.28 -4.13
C ILE A 202 -4.95 9.69 -5.40
N VAL A 203 -3.63 9.80 -5.56
CA VAL A 203 -2.90 9.17 -6.66
C VAL A 203 -1.76 8.32 -6.08
N LYS A 204 -1.63 7.08 -6.56
CA LYS A 204 -0.44 6.25 -6.39
C LYS A 204 0.29 6.16 -7.72
N GLN A 205 1.58 6.49 -7.71
CA GLN A 205 2.50 6.27 -8.81
C GLN A 205 3.50 5.21 -8.40
N VAL A 206 3.74 4.22 -9.25
CA VAL A 206 4.65 3.10 -8.93
C VAL A 206 5.63 2.87 -10.08
N SER A 207 6.89 2.68 -9.73
CA SER A 207 7.93 2.16 -10.61
C SER A 207 8.31 0.75 -10.14
N VAL A 208 8.00 -0.24 -10.98
CA VAL A 208 8.20 -1.65 -10.69
C VAL A 208 9.40 -2.15 -11.49
N PRO A 209 10.45 -2.73 -10.86
CA PRO A 209 11.66 -3.17 -11.56
C PRO A 209 11.46 -4.38 -12.49
N HIS A 210 10.24 -4.92 -12.57
CA HIS A 210 9.81 -5.84 -13.62
C HIS A 210 9.59 -5.15 -14.99
N GLY A 211 9.62 -3.81 -15.02
CA GLY A 211 9.40 -3.00 -16.22
C GLY A 211 7.96 -2.50 -16.36
N ASN A 212 7.32 -2.17 -15.24
CA ASN A 212 6.00 -1.55 -15.21
C ASN A 212 6.09 -0.14 -14.63
N SER A 213 5.31 0.78 -15.18
CA SER A 213 5.00 2.07 -14.55
C SER A 213 3.49 2.16 -14.37
N ILE A 214 3.05 2.52 -13.17
CA ILE A 214 1.64 2.49 -12.78
C ILE A 214 1.23 3.88 -12.31
N LEU A 215 0.07 4.34 -12.77
CA LEU A 215 -0.67 5.42 -12.17
C LEU A 215 -2.05 4.89 -11.78
N ALA A 216 -2.40 4.98 -10.51
CA ALA A 216 -3.70 4.59 -9.98
C ALA A 216 -4.31 5.75 -9.21
N MET A 217 -5.59 6.05 -9.43
CA MET A 217 -6.28 7.12 -8.73
C MET A 217 -7.44 6.59 -7.91
N GLY A 218 -7.81 7.33 -6.88
CA GLY A 218 -8.99 7.01 -6.11
C GLY A 218 -9.21 7.98 -4.99
N ASN A 219 -9.62 7.46 -3.85
CA ASN A 219 -10.24 8.24 -2.79
C ASN A 219 -9.77 7.78 -1.42
N VAL A 220 -10.39 8.39 -0.42
CA VAL A 220 -10.18 8.06 0.98
C VAL A 220 -11.50 8.09 1.71
N ALA A 221 -11.71 7.09 2.56
CA ALA A 221 -12.81 7.03 3.52
C ALA A 221 -12.23 7.00 4.94
N VAL A 222 -12.85 7.74 5.85
CA VAL A 222 -12.45 7.78 7.27
C VAL A 222 -13.65 7.37 8.11
N TYR A 223 -13.44 6.42 9.01
CA TYR A 223 -14.47 5.91 9.89
C TYR A 223 -13.89 5.41 11.22
N ASP A 224 -14.73 5.38 12.24
CA ASP A 224 -14.35 4.85 13.54
C ASP A 224 -14.42 3.32 13.54
N GLY A 225 -13.52 2.67 14.29
CA GLY A 225 -13.45 1.21 14.39
C GLY A 225 -12.60 0.53 13.32
N ALA A 226 -12.52 -0.80 13.43
CA ALA A 226 -11.76 -1.66 12.52
C ALA A 226 -12.39 -1.73 11.12
N PRO A 227 -11.57 -1.89 10.06
CA PRO A 227 -12.08 -2.10 8.70
C PRO A 227 -12.77 -3.46 8.57
N ASN A 228 -13.80 -3.52 7.71
CA ASN A 228 -14.28 -4.78 7.18
C ASN A 228 -13.44 -5.15 5.94
N ILE A 229 -12.42 -5.98 6.15
CA ILE A 229 -11.52 -6.40 5.06
C ILE A 229 -12.25 -7.41 4.15
N PRO A 230 -12.49 -7.05 2.87
CA PRO A 230 -13.22 -7.93 1.98
C PRO A 230 -12.41 -9.17 1.63
N ASP A 231 -13.12 -10.27 1.41
CA ASP A 231 -12.54 -11.42 0.72
C ASP A 231 -12.13 -11.03 -0.69
N VAL A 232 -10.98 -11.55 -1.13
CA VAL A 232 -10.48 -11.46 -2.50
C VAL A 232 -10.38 -12.85 -3.10
N ASN A 233 -10.21 -12.89 -4.42
CA ASN A 233 -10.13 -14.13 -5.17
C ASN A 233 -8.94 -14.10 -6.12
N ALA A 234 -7.94 -14.93 -5.85
CA ALA A 234 -6.74 -15.09 -6.66
C ALA A 234 -6.89 -16.13 -7.80
N LEU A 235 -8.07 -16.74 -7.95
CA LEU A 235 -8.31 -17.73 -8.99
C LEU A 235 -8.30 -17.09 -10.39
N PRO A 236 -7.88 -17.85 -11.43
CA PRO A 236 -7.87 -17.37 -12.81
C PRO A 236 -9.26 -16.97 -13.30
N VAL A 237 -9.37 -15.80 -13.94
CA VAL A 237 -10.63 -15.25 -14.43
C VAL A 237 -10.93 -15.77 -15.84
N GLY A 238 -12.09 -16.39 -16.01
CA GLY A 238 -12.56 -16.89 -17.30
C GLY A 238 -11.81 -18.12 -17.82
N ALA A 239 -11.03 -18.78 -16.98
CA ALA A 239 -10.26 -19.97 -17.31
C ALA A 239 -11.05 -21.27 -16.99
N PRO A 240 -10.63 -22.42 -17.56
CA PRO A 240 -11.21 -23.71 -17.24
C PRO A 240 -11.06 -24.08 -15.73
N PRO A 241 -12.05 -24.76 -15.12
CA PRO A 241 -12.02 -25.07 -13.67
C PRO A 241 -10.80 -25.86 -13.20
N GLU A 242 -10.17 -26.65 -14.07
CA GLU A 242 -8.92 -27.38 -13.77
C GLU A 242 -7.74 -26.45 -13.43
N PHE A 243 -7.83 -25.16 -13.76
CA PHE A 243 -6.80 -24.18 -13.41
C PHE A 243 -6.89 -23.73 -11.95
N ASP A 244 -7.99 -24.05 -11.25
CA ASP A 244 -8.13 -23.76 -9.82
C ASP A 244 -7.34 -24.76 -8.96
N ALA A 245 -7.08 -25.97 -9.49
CA ALA A 245 -6.46 -27.06 -8.74
C ALA A 245 -5.13 -26.69 -8.05
N PRO A 246 -4.20 -25.92 -8.65
CA PRO A 246 -2.97 -25.49 -7.99
C PRO A 246 -3.19 -24.60 -6.76
N TYR A 247 -4.33 -23.90 -6.67
CA TYR A 247 -4.66 -23.02 -5.55
C TYR A 247 -5.25 -23.80 -4.36
N GLY A 248 -5.67 -25.05 -4.58
CA GLY A 248 -6.32 -25.88 -3.57
C GLY A 248 -7.82 -25.59 -3.46
N THR A 249 -8.39 -25.82 -2.27
CA THR A 249 -9.84 -25.70 -2.06
C THR A 249 -10.30 -24.25 -2.21
N ASN A 250 -11.32 -24.00 -3.04
CA ASN A 250 -11.94 -22.69 -3.22
C ASN A 250 -12.86 -22.33 -2.04
N ILE A 251 -12.25 -21.86 -0.95
CA ILE A 251 -12.92 -21.38 0.27
C ILE A 251 -12.26 -20.10 0.77
N PRO A 252 -13.01 -19.19 1.43
CA PRO A 252 -12.46 -17.92 1.93
C PRO A 252 -11.30 -18.05 2.92
N SER A 253 -11.20 -19.18 3.64
CA SER A 253 -10.13 -19.42 4.61
C SER A 253 -8.84 -19.94 3.97
N ASN A 254 -8.82 -20.23 2.66
CA ASN A 254 -7.62 -20.68 1.98
C ASN A 254 -6.81 -19.45 1.53
N PRO A 255 -5.61 -19.18 2.09
CA PRO A 255 -4.82 -18.01 1.74
C PRO A 255 -4.32 -18.02 0.30
N ASN A 256 -4.26 -19.19 -0.36
CA ASN A 256 -3.94 -19.26 -1.78
C ASN A 256 -5.07 -18.72 -2.67
N VAL A 257 -6.31 -18.71 -2.17
CA VAL A 257 -7.49 -18.18 -2.88
C VAL A 257 -7.81 -16.77 -2.40
N ASN A 258 -7.78 -16.56 -1.09
CA ASN A 258 -8.07 -15.28 -0.45
C ASN A 258 -6.89 -14.82 0.43
N PRO A 259 -5.86 -14.18 -0.14
CA PRO A 259 -4.75 -13.65 0.66
C PRO A 259 -5.17 -12.67 1.75
N ASN A 260 -6.31 -11.99 1.61
CA ASN A 260 -6.78 -11.07 2.65
C ASN A 260 -7.14 -11.76 3.97
N ILE A 261 -7.24 -13.09 4.01
CA ILE A 261 -7.43 -13.84 5.24
C ILE A 261 -6.34 -13.55 6.28
N VAL A 262 -5.10 -13.25 5.85
CA VAL A 262 -4.02 -12.91 6.81
C VAL A 262 -4.25 -11.55 7.46
N LEU A 263 -4.90 -10.62 6.77
CA LEU A 263 -5.24 -9.31 7.32
C LEU A 263 -6.38 -9.43 8.34
N GLN A 264 -7.41 -10.21 8.01
CA GLN A 264 -8.52 -10.53 8.91
C GLN A 264 -8.02 -11.25 10.18
N GLY A 265 -7.04 -12.15 10.00
CA GLY A 265 -6.36 -12.84 11.10
C GLY A 265 -5.61 -11.87 12.01
N ALA A 266 -4.90 -10.89 11.46
CA ALA A 266 -4.19 -9.88 12.25
C ALA A 266 -5.13 -9.02 13.11
N LEU A 267 -6.29 -8.60 12.56
CA LEU A 267 -7.31 -7.89 13.34
C LEU A 267 -7.90 -8.76 14.46
N SER A 268 -8.16 -10.03 14.16
CA SER A 268 -8.66 -10.99 15.14
C SER A 268 -7.65 -11.22 16.27
N ALA A 269 -6.36 -11.28 15.95
CA ALA A 269 -5.29 -11.42 16.93
C ALA A 269 -5.19 -10.19 17.85
N LEU A 270 -5.30 -8.97 17.31
CA LEU A 270 -5.34 -7.74 18.11
C LEU A 270 -6.53 -7.71 19.06
N ALA A 271 -7.72 -8.07 18.57
CA ALA A 271 -8.92 -8.16 19.39
C ALA A 271 -8.76 -9.19 20.53
N GLY A 272 -8.11 -10.34 20.26
CA GLY A 272 -7.77 -11.34 21.29
C GLY A 272 -6.84 -10.82 22.39
N LEU A 273 -6.05 -9.78 22.10
CA LEU A 273 -5.20 -9.08 23.06
C LEU A 273 -5.91 -7.89 23.75
N GLY A 274 -7.18 -7.64 23.43
CA GLY A 274 -7.92 -6.48 23.92
C GLY A 274 -7.48 -5.15 23.29
N ILE A 275 -6.74 -5.19 22.19
CA ILE A 275 -6.32 -4.02 21.42
C ILE A 275 -7.35 -3.82 20.30
N ASN A 276 -8.01 -2.66 20.30
CA ASN A 276 -9.05 -2.35 19.33
C ASN A 276 -8.55 -1.28 18.35
N VAL A 277 -8.99 -1.36 17.10
CA VAL A 277 -8.86 -0.24 16.15
C VAL A 277 -9.89 0.82 16.55
N VAL A 278 -9.43 2.05 16.77
CA VAL A 278 -10.30 3.17 17.14
C VAL A 278 -10.71 4.00 15.93
N ARG A 279 -9.86 4.07 14.91
CA ARG A 279 -10.11 4.82 13.67
C ARG A 279 -9.35 4.21 12.52
N THR A 280 -9.98 4.24 11.34
CA THR A 280 -9.41 3.75 10.09
C THR A 280 -9.46 4.84 9.02
N TYR A 281 -8.35 5.01 8.31
CA TYR A 281 -8.25 5.74 7.05
C TYR A 281 -8.06 4.70 5.94
N GLN A 282 -9.12 4.46 5.18
CA GLN A 282 -9.09 3.56 4.03
C GLN A 282 -8.78 4.36 2.77
N ILE A 283 -7.70 4.00 2.09
CA ILE A 283 -7.23 4.63 0.87
C ILE A 283 -7.36 3.61 -0.25
N ASP A 284 -8.23 3.89 -1.22
CA ASP A 284 -8.50 3.02 -2.36
C ASP A 284 -7.96 3.67 -3.64
N VAL A 285 -7.18 2.95 -4.43
CA VAL A 285 -6.72 3.40 -5.75
C VAL A 285 -6.85 2.29 -6.81
N ASP A 286 -7.17 2.71 -8.03
CA ASP A 286 -7.36 1.82 -9.18
C ASP A 286 -6.74 2.45 -10.43
N SER A 287 -5.98 1.68 -11.20
CA SER A 287 -5.45 2.13 -12.48
C SER A 287 -6.54 2.36 -13.53
N ASP A 288 -7.69 1.69 -13.43
CA ASP A 288 -8.82 1.91 -14.35
C ASP A 288 -9.59 3.20 -14.03
N ASN A 289 -9.36 3.80 -12.86
CA ASN A 289 -9.95 5.09 -12.48
C ASN A 289 -9.11 6.25 -13.03
N HIS A 290 -9.12 6.44 -14.35
CA HIS A 290 -8.35 7.49 -15.05
C HIS A 290 -6.81 7.40 -14.85
N GLY A 291 -6.32 6.21 -14.54
CA GLY A 291 -4.90 5.91 -14.48
C GLY A 291 -4.43 5.04 -15.66
N GLY A 292 -3.47 4.17 -15.39
CA GLY A 292 -3.05 3.14 -16.31
C GLY A 292 -1.80 2.41 -15.88
N VAL A 293 -1.54 1.31 -16.56
CA VAL A 293 -0.29 0.54 -16.45
C VAL A 293 0.44 0.58 -17.79
N VAL A 294 1.70 0.98 -17.78
CA VAL A 294 2.60 0.96 -18.94
C VAL A 294 3.63 -0.15 -18.74
N ASN A 295 3.69 -1.05 -19.71
CA ASN A 295 4.52 -2.26 -19.68
C ASN A 295 5.65 -2.17 -20.70
N ILE A 296 6.87 -2.58 -20.32
CA ILE A 296 7.93 -2.82 -21.31
C ILE A 296 7.52 -3.91 -22.30
N PRO A 297 8.11 -3.96 -23.52
CA PRO A 297 7.67 -4.88 -24.57
C PRO A 297 7.62 -6.36 -24.15
N TYR A 298 8.61 -6.83 -23.36
CA TYR A 298 8.64 -8.21 -22.89
C TYR A 298 7.42 -8.55 -22.01
N ILE A 299 7.14 -7.71 -21.01
CA ILE A 299 5.97 -7.87 -20.15
C ILE A 299 4.69 -7.80 -20.99
N LYS A 300 4.57 -6.81 -21.89
CA LYS A 300 3.39 -6.68 -22.77
C LYS A 300 3.12 -7.95 -23.59
N GLN A 301 4.18 -8.61 -24.07
CA GLN A 301 4.05 -9.82 -24.87
C GLN A 301 3.72 -11.06 -24.03
N HIS A 302 4.42 -11.26 -22.92
CA HIS A 302 4.42 -12.53 -22.20
C HIS A 302 3.54 -12.55 -20.94
N THR A 303 3.36 -11.41 -20.28
CA THR A 303 2.67 -11.29 -18.99
C THR A 303 2.13 -9.88 -18.84
N ASP A 304 1.22 -9.48 -19.73
CA ASP A 304 0.72 -8.11 -19.76
C ASP A 304 0.05 -7.80 -18.43
N VAL A 305 0.32 -6.62 -17.87
CA VAL A 305 -0.35 -6.15 -16.65
C VAL A 305 -1.37 -5.10 -17.07
N PRO A 306 -2.64 -5.46 -17.28
CA PRO A 306 -3.67 -4.50 -17.70
C PRO A 306 -4.17 -3.61 -16.57
N ARG A 307 -4.15 -4.09 -15.32
CA ARG A 307 -4.76 -3.38 -14.19
C ARG A 307 -4.00 -3.60 -12.89
N PHE A 308 -4.04 -2.58 -12.07
CA PHE A 308 -3.51 -2.54 -10.72
C PHE A 308 -4.57 -1.93 -9.78
N THR A 309 -4.80 -2.57 -8.64
CA THR A 309 -5.59 -1.98 -7.55
C THR A 309 -4.84 -2.09 -6.23
N ASN A 310 -5.06 -1.11 -5.36
CA ASN A 310 -4.51 -1.14 -4.01
C ASN A 310 -5.49 -0.50 -3.03
N ILE A 311 -5.76 -1.22 -1.95
CA ILE A 311 -6.47 -0.72 -0.78
C ILE A 311 -5.50 -0.72 0.38
N MET A 312 -5.35 0.43 1.05
CA MET A 312 -4.60 0.55 2.30
C MET A 312 -5.55 0.94 3.42
N TRP A 313 -5.36 0.35 4.59
CA TRP A 313 -6.00 0.72 5.85
C TRP A 313 -4.92 1.19 6.80
N LEU A 314 -4.88 2.50 7.05
CA LEU A 314 -4.10 3.07 8.13
C LEU A 314 -4.99 3.15 9.37
N GLU A 315 -4.58 2.46 10.42
CA GLU A 315 -5.42 2.20 11.59
C GLU A 315 -4.77 2.76 12.85
N GLU A 316 -5.54 3.55 13.59
CA GLU A 316 -5.19 4.00 14.93
C GLU A 316 -5.65 2.95 15.94
N LEU A 317 -4.73 2.44 16.77
CA LEU A 317 -5.04 1.43 17.79
C LEU A 317 -5.32 2.08 19.15
N SER A 318 -6.10 1.39 20.00
CA SER A 318 -6.49 1.86 21.33
C SER A 318 -5.32 2.08 22.30
N ASN A 319 -4.15 1.51 21.99
CA ASN A 319 -2.91 1.67 22.73
C ASN A 319 -2.00 2.80 22.17
N GLY A 320 -2.49 3.57 21.19
CA GLY A 320 -1.77 4.68 20.57
C GLY A 320 -0.78 4.28 19.47
N GLN A 321 -0.66 3.00 19.14
CA GLN A 321 0.14 2.55 17.99
C GLN A 321 -0.62 2.72 16.67
N LEU A 322 0.13 2.74 15.57
CA LEU A 322 -0.44 2.69 14.22
C LEU A 322 -0.18 1.33 13.58
N LEU A 323 -1.18 0.82 12.89
CA LEU A 323 -1.12 -0.35 12.02
C LEU A 323 -1.37 0.09 10.58
N LEU A 324 -0.63 -0.50 9.64
CA LEU A 324 -0.88 -0.32 8.20
C LEU A 324 -1.15 -1.69 7.61
N GLN A 325 -2.37 -1.92 7.15
CA GLN A 325 -2.72 -3.10 6.36
C GLN A 325 -2.90 -2.69 4.90
N TYR A 326 -2.57 -3.57 3.97
CA TYR A 326 -2.95 -3.35 2.58
C TYR A 326 -3.23 -4.66 1.84
N SER A 327 -4.06 -4.53 0.80
CA SER A 327 -4.27 -5.53 -0.24
C SER A 327 -3.95 -4.89 -1.58
N GLN A 328 -3.12 -5.54 -2.38
CA GLN A 328 -2.72 -5.09 -3.71
C GLN A 328 -2.96 -6.22 -4.70
N THR A 329 -3.73 -5.93 -5.75
CA THR A 329 -4.00 -6.87 -6.84
C THR A 329 -3.37 -6.36 -8.12
N ILE A 330 -2.56 -7.21 -8.74
CA ILE A 330 -1.91 -6.98 -10.02
C ILE A 330 -2.47 -8.03 -10.96
N ASP A 331 -3.28 -7.61 -11.93
CA ASP A 331 -3.84 -8.54 -12.90
C ASP A 331 -2.74 -8.95 -13.89
N LEU A 332 -2.42 -10.24 -13.97
CA LEU A 332 -1.44 -10.77 -14.93
C LEU A 332 -2.18 -11.44 -16.09
N LYS A 333 -1.94 -10.98 -17.32
CA LYS A 333 -2.57 -11.54 -18.53
C LYS A 333 -1.55 -12.25 -19.41
N PHE A 334 -1.55 -13.57 -19.37
CA PHE A 334 -0.63 -14.41 -20.13
C PHE A 334 -1.32 -15.62 -20.76
N ALA A 335 -0.63 -16.26 -21.70
CA ALA A 335 -1.13 -17.45 -22.40
C ALA A 335 -0.97 -18.70 -21.53
N ALA A 336 -2.03 -19.50 -21.43
CA ALA A 336 -1.99 -20.82 -20.81
C ALA A 336 -1.54 -21.90 -21.81
N ALA A 337 -1.45 -23.15 -21.35
CA ALA A 337 -1.02 -24.27 -22.19
C ALA A 337 -1.91 -24.53 -23.42
N ASN A 338 -3.18 -24.12 -23.38
CA ASN A 338 -4.12 -24.21 -24.50
C ASN A 338 -3.96 -23.08 -25.54
N GLY A 339 -3.04 -22.14 -25.34
CA GLY A 339 -2.80 -21.00 -26.23
C GLY A 339 -3.74 -19.80 -26.01
N GLU A 340 -4.80 -19.94 -25.20
CA GLU A 340 -5.67 -18.84 -24.83
C GLU A 340 -5.04 -17.99 -23.72
N ARG A 341 -5.42 -16.70 -23.66
CA ARG A 341 -4.93 -15.77 -22.63
C ARG A 341 -6.01 -15.51 -21.59
N TYR A 342 -5.68 -15.79 -20.34
CA TYR A 342 -6.55 -15.51 -19.19
C TYR A 342 -5.94 -14.44 -18.30
N VAL A 343 -6.75 -13.90 -17.40
CA VAL A 343 -6.29 -13.01 -16.33
C VAL A 343 -6.07 -13.84 -15.08
N PHE A 344 -4.90 -13.68 -14.49
CA PHE A 344 -4.46 -14.34 -13.27
C PHE A 344 -4.19 -13.26 -12.23
N PRO A 345 -5.04 -13.09 -11.21
CA PRO A 345 -4.80 -12.11 -10.17
C PRO A 345 -3.55 -12.51 -9.35
N HIS A 346 -2.54 -11.66 -9.36
CA HIS A 346 -1.43 -11.72 -8.43
C HIS A 346 -1.76 -10.80 -7.25
N ILE A 347 -2.04 -11.40 -6.10
CA ILE A 347 -2.53 -10.67 -4.92
C ILE A 347 -1.50 -10.78 -3.82
N VAL A 348 -1.14 -9.63 -3.26
CA VAL A 348 -0.29 -9.53 -2.08
C VAL A 348 -1.03 -8.78 -0.97
N ALA A 349 -0.93 -9.30 0.25
CA ALA A 349 -1.51 -8.70 1.43
C ALA A 349 -0.50 -8.68 2.56
N ASN A 350 -0.42 -7.58 3.33
CA ASN A 350 0.47 -7.49 4.49
C ASN A 350 -0.05 -6.56 5.58
N THR A 351 0.45 -6.77 6.81
CA THR A 351 0.21 -5.96 8.00
C THR A 351 1.55 -5.46 8.57
N LEU A 352 1.73 -4.15 8.63
CA LEU A 352 2.94 -3.47 9.08
C LEU A 352 2.68 -2.64 10.33
N THR A 353 3.71 -2.49 11.16
CA THR A 353 3.74 -1.55 12.28
C THR A 353 4.76 -0.47 12.02
N LYS A 354 4.49 0.73 12.54
CA LYS A 354 5.40 1.86 12.43
C LYS A 354 6.62 1.67 13.33
N VAL A 355 7.81 1.87 12.78
CA VAL A 355 9.06 1.92 13.56
C VAL A 355 9.04 3.18 14.42
N ARG A 356 9.34 3.04 15.71
CA ARG A 356 9.38 4.13 16.68
C ARG A 356 10.64 4.98 16.56
#